data_AF-A0A6P4XHD2-F1
#
_entry.id   AF-A0A6P4XHD2-F1
#
_cell.length_a   1.000
_cell.length_b   1.000
_cell.length_c   1.000
_cell.angle_alpha   90.00
_cell.angle_beta   90.00
_cell.angle_gamma   90.00
#
_symmetry.space_group_name_H-M   'P 1'
#
loop_
_entity.id
_entity.type
_entity.pdbx_description
1 polymer ?
#
loop_
_entity_poly.entity_id
_entity_poly.type
_entity_poly.pdbx_seq_one_letter_code
_entity_poly.pdbx_strand_id
1 'polypeptide(L)'
;MKIKFFSPAFSVFFHINMAENADFSKLDSIASRKSGGENLYLRFYQAKMAQNPSAHRFSDPSLDEKEREALTRWNRDRDDRTSPLNLQLLFAFSVPSRQALDLIVGLKRPLVSVGAGVGYWEFLLQQTGCDVLAFDSNELYPEGLRYIDVKKGGPEVLVSHGERVLFLAWPDADGESIVLHIVYRLSEPLQRRRHHPCGRTVRRDSVVQSLGTVHVQRVSAQSG
;
A
#
# COMPACT_ATOMS: atom_id res chain seq x y z
N MET A 1 -37.59 -1.65 -21.32
CA MET A 1 -36.52 -2.09 -20.39
C MET A 1 -36.23 -0.93 -19.44
N LYS A 2 -36.70 -0.99 -18.19
CA LYS A 2 -36.58 0.14 -17.23
C LYS A 2 -35.22 0.07 -16.54
N ILE A 3 -34.37 1.06 -16.79
CA ILE A 3 -33.11 1.27 -16.06
C ILE A 3 -33.49 1.78 -14.67
N LYS A 4 -33.23 1.00 -13.63
CA LYS A 4 -33.42 1.43 -12.23
C LYS A 4 -32.24 2.32 -11.84
N PHE A 5 -32.50 3.61 -11.64
CA PHE A 5 -31.58 4.51 -10.96
C PHE A 5 -31.37 4.02 -9.52
N PHE A 6 -30.12 3.73 -9.17
CA PHE A 6 -29.72 3.38 -7.82
C PHE A 6 -29.64 4.66 -6.97
N SER A 7 -30.38 4.71 -5.87
CA SER A 7 -30.39 5.87 -4.96
C SER A 7 -29.10 5.93 -4.14
N PRO A 8 -28.47 7.11 -3.96
CA PRO A 8 -27.26 7.28 -3.15
C PRO A 8 -27.48 6.91 -1.67
N ALA A 9 -28.72 7.01 -1.16
CA ALA A 9 -29.06 6.61 0.21
C ALA A 9 -28.87 5.10 0.46
N PHE A 10 -29.06 4.26 -0.57
CA PHE A 10 -28.87 2.81 -0.44
C PHE A 10 -27.38 2.44 -0.34
N SER A 11 -26.50 3.24 -0.96
CA SER A 11 -25.05 3.06 -0.91
C SER A 11 -24.48 3.41 0.46
N VAL A 12 -24.98 4.48 1.08
CA VAL A 12 -24.59 4.92 2.44
C VAL A 12 -25.07 3.90 3.49
N PHE A 13 -26.31 3.40 3.37
CA PHE A 13 -26.84 2.38 4.30
C PHE A 13 -26.10 1.04 4.20
N PHE A 14 -25.62 0.66 3.01
CA PHE A 14 -24.80 -0.54 2.81
C PHE A 14 -23.38 -0.40 3.39
N HIS A 15 -22.78 0.78 3.29
CA HIS A 15 -21.47 1.06 3.88
C HIS A 15 -21.52 1.13 5.41
N ILE A 16 -22.62 1.66 5.99
CA ILE A 16 -22.81 1.73 7.45
C ILE A 16 -23.02 0.32 8.04
N ASN A 17 -23.82 -0.55 7.41
CA ASN A 17 -24.08 -1.91 7.91
C ASN A 17 -22.88 -2.88 7.85
N MET A 18 -21.87 -2.61 7.00
CA MET A 18 -20.70 -3.49 6.85
C MET A 18 -19.62 -3.25 7.92
N ALA A 19 -19.61 -2.07 8.55
CA ALA A 19 -18.61 -1.70 9.56
C ALA A 19 -18.91 -2.31 10.94
N GLU A 20 -20.18 -2.62 11.26
CA GLU A 20 -20.59 -3.07 12.59
C GLU A 20 -20.30 -4.55 12.89
N ASN A 21 -19.95 -5.38 11.89
CA ASN A 21 -19.73 -6.83 12.07
C ASN A 21 -18.36 -7.30 11.55
N ALA A 22 -17.29 -6.57 11.85
CA ALA A 22 -15.93 -7.07 11.64
C ALA A 22 -15.63 -8.22 12.61
N ASP A 23 -15.46 -9.43 12.09
CA ASP A 23 -15.05 -10.60 12.87
C ASP A 23 -13.56 -10.54 13.22
N PHE A 24 -13.23 -9.83 14.29
CA PHE A 24 -11.85 -9.67 14.77
C PHE A 24 -11.22 -10.97 15.29
N SER A 25 -11.97 -12.07 15.47
CA SER A 25 -11.40 -13.38 15.82
C SER A 25 -10.46 -13.90 14.73
N LYS A 26 -10.62 -13.44 13.48
CA LYS A 26 -9.70 -13.78 12.38
C LYS A 26 -8.28 -13.24 12.57
N LEU A 27 -8.02 -12.37 13.54
CA LEU A 27 -6.67 -11.87 13.85
C LEU A 27 -5.74 -12.94 14.44
N ASP A 28 -6.27 -14.05 14.95
CA ASP A 28 -5.53 -14.99 15.79
C ASP A 28 -4.48 -15.83 15.03
N SER A 29 -4.65 -16.07 13.74
CA SER A 29 -3.68 -16.81 12.94
C SER A 29 -3.55 -16.27 11.53
N ILE A 30 -2.40 -16.53 10.91
CA ILE A 30 -2.18 -16.12 9.53
C ILE A 30 -3.13 -16.81 8.54
N ALA A 31 -3.48 -18.06 8.79
CA ALA A 31 -4.44 -18.80 7.97
C ALA A 31 -5.81 -18.11 8.00
N SER A 32 -6.28 -17.70 9.17
CA SER A 32 -7.52 -16.94 9.33
C SER A 32 -7.43 -15.56 8.67
N ARG A 33 -6.30 -14.84 8.84
CA ARG A 33 -6.09 -13.51 8.24
C ARG A 33 -6.00 -13.51 6.72
N LYS A 34 -5.56 -14.61 6.09
CA LYS A 34 -5.57 -14.75 4.62
C LYS A 34 -6.99 -14.73 4.06
N SER A 35 -7.97 -15.24 4.81
CA SER A 35 -9.42 -15.14 4.52
C SER A 35 -9.80 -15.37 3.05
N GLY A 36 -9.20 -16.39 2.42
CA GLY A 36 -9.47 -16.71 1.00
C GLY A 36 -9.13 -15.59 0.01
N GLY A 37 -8.22 -14.67 0.37
CA GLY A 37 -7.84 -13.52 -0.46
C GLY A 37 -8.67 -12.26 -0.24
N GLU A 38 -9.62 -12.27 0.70
CA GLU A 38 -10.34 -11.05 1.06
C GLU A 38 -9.43 -10.02 1.74
N ASN A 39 -9.68 -8.74 1.47
CA ASN A 39 -8.96 -7.63 2.07
C ASN A 39 -9.50 -7.33 3.49
N LEU A 40 -9.19 -8.21 4.45
CA LEU A 40 -9.55 -8.05 5.85
C LEU A 40 -8.98 -6.79 6.49
N TYR A 41 -7.76 -6.35 6.12
CA TYR A 41 -7.18 -5.17 6.73
C TYR A 41 -8.05 -3.94 6.48
N LEU A 42 -8.52 -3.75 5.23
CA LEU A 42 -9.43 -2.64 4.91
C LEU A 42 -10.72 -2.72 5.72
N ARG A 43 -11.32 -3.91 5.87
CA ARG A 43 -12.56 -4.10 6.65
C ARG A 43 -12.35 -3.77 8.14
N PHE A 44 -11.29 -4.30 8.74
CA PHE A 44 -10.95 -4.05 10.14
C PHE A 44 -10.60 -2.59 10.40
N TYR A 45 -9.82 -1.99 9.51
CA TYR A 45 -9.50 -0.58 9.59
C TYR A 45 -10.76 0.28 9.52
N GLN A 46 -11.66 0.02 8.58
CA GLN A 46 -12.94 0.75 8.46
C GLN A 46 -13.81 0.59 9.71
N ALA A 47 -13.97 -0.64 10.21
CA ALA A 47 -14.71 -0.91 11.44
C ALA A 47 -14.10 -0.18 12.64
N LYS A 48 -12.77 -0.16 12.74
CA LYS A 48 -12.06 0.52 13.82
C LYS A 48 -12.21 2.05 13.73
N MET A 49 -12.03 2.62 12.55
CA MET A 49 -12.20 4.07 12.32
C MET A 49 -13.63 4.54 12.57
N ALA A 50 -14.64 3.70 12.31
CA ALA A 50 -16.04 4.03 12.60
C ALA A 50 -16.30 4.26 14.11
N GLN A 51 -15.52 3.62 15.00
CA GLN A 51 -15.63 3.82 16.45
C GLN A 51 -15.10 5.17 16.91
N ASN A 52 -14.21 5.79 16.13
CA ASN A 52 -13.67 7.11 16.41
C ASN A 52 -13.49 7.90 15.09
N PRO A 53 -14.55 8.58 14.62
CA PRO A 53 -14.49 9.35 13.38
C PRO A 53 -13.40 10.42 13.35
N SER A 54 -12.96 10.90 14.52
CA SER A 54 -11.90 11.90 14.66
C SER A 54 -10.49 11.31 14.66
N ALA A 55 -10.31 9.99 14.63
CA ALA A 55 -9.02 9.32 14.71
C ALA A 55 -8.00 9.78 13.66
N HIS A 56 -8.48 10.20 12.49
CA HIS A 56 -7.66 10.71 11.39
C HIS A 56 -7.00 12.07 11.68
N ARG A 57 -7.44 12.78 12.73
CA ARG A 57 -6.94 14.11 13.10
C ARG A 57 -5.72 14.07 14.02
N PHE A 58 -5.18 12.90 14.37
CA PHE A 58 -4.07 12.81 15.33
C PHE A 58 -2.81 13.61 14.92
N SER A 59 -2.63 13.90 13.63
CA SER A 59 -1.56 14.75 13.09
C SER A 59 -2.01 16.18 12.75
N ASP A 60 -3.23 16.57 13.12
CA ASP A 60 -3.76 17.92 12.90
C ASP A 60 -3.04 18.90 13.84
N PRO A 61 -2.29 19.88 13.29
CA PRO A 61 -1.52 20.82 14.10
C PRO A 61 -2.41 21.77 14.89
N SER A 62 -3.71 21.89 14.55
CA SER A 62 -4.63 22.77 15.26
C SER A 62 -5.22 22.16 16.53
N LEU A 63 -5.02 20.86 16.78
CA LEU A 63 -5.51 20.20 18.00
C LEU A 63 -4.72 20.66 19.22
N ASP A 64 -5.40 20.75 20.35
CA ASP A 64 -4.70 20.91 21.62
C ASP A 64 -3.95 19.62 22.01
N GLU A 65 -3.02 19.74 22.96
CA GLU A 65 -2.17 18.62 23.37
C GLU A 65 -2.98 17.46 23.94
N LYS A 66 -4.03 17.74 24.71
CA LYS A 66 -4.84 16.72 25.36
C LYS A 66 -5.63 15.90 24.34
N GLU A 67 -6.20 16.56 23.33
CA GLU A 67 -6.88 15.91 22.21
C GLU A 67 -5.90 15.07 21.39
N ARG A 68 -4.72 15.62 21.06
CA ARG A 68 -3.67 14.90 20.32
C ARG A 68 -3.19 13.66 21.07
N GLU A 69 -2.95 13.77 22.37
CA GLU A 69 -2.57 12.65 23.23
C GLU A 69 -3.66 11.57 23.28
N ALA A 70 -4.93 11.96 23.39
CA ALA A 70 -6.05 11.02 23.41
C ALA A 70 -6.16 10.25 22.09
N LEU A 71 -6.05 10.94 20.94
CA LEU A 71 -6.06 10.29 19.62
C LEU A 71 -4.82 9.41 19.41
N THR A 72 -3.64 9.86 19.85
CA THR A 72 -2.40 9.08 19.76
C THR A 72 -2.49 7.82 20.60
N ARG A 73 -2.99 7.92 21.84
CA ARG A 73 -3.21 6.77 22.73
C ARG A 73 -4.19 5.79 22.10
N TRP A 74 -5.28 6.25 21.52
CA TRP A 74 -6.26 5.40 20.84
C TRP A 74 -5.68 4.71 19.59
N ASN A 75 -4.92 5.45 18.76
CA ASN A 75 -4.29 4.89 17.56
C ASN A 75 -3.17 3.88 17.89
N ARG A 76 -2.48 4.09 19.02
CA ARG A 76 -1.26 3.35 19.40
C ARG A 76 -1.43 2.51 20.66
N ASP A 77 -2.67 2.19 21.02
CA ASP A 77 -2.98 1.32 22.16
C ASP A 77 -2.37 -0.07 21.89
N ARG A 78 -1.46 -0.49 22.76
CA ARG A 78 -0.74 -1.77 22.61
C ARG A 78 -1.56 -2.93 23.14
N ASP A 79 -2.45 -2.67 24.10
CA ASP A 79 -3.25 -3.68 24.78
C ASP A 79 -4.51 -4.01 23.98
N ASP A 80 -4.99 -3.05 23.17
CA ASP A 80 -6.06 -3.29 22.20
C ASP A 80 -5.51 -3.94 20.91
N ARG A 81 -5.74 -5.25 20.75
CA ARG A 81 -5.39 -6.03 19.55
C ARG A 81 -6.01 -5.50 18.25
N THR A 82 -7.07 -4.70 18.33
CA THR A 82 -7.75 -4.08 17.18
C THR A 82 -7.29 -2.66 16.91
N SER A 83 -6.34 -2.13 17.69
CA SER A 83 -5.81 -0.79 17.50
C SER A 83 -5.16 -0.64 16.12
N PRO A 84 -5.16 0.59 15.54
CA PRO A 84 -4.48 0.85 14.27
C PRO A 84 -3.01 0.41 14.27
N LEU A 85 -2.27 0.61 15.37
CA LEU A 85 -0.91 0.10 15.53
C LEU A 85 -0.84 -1.43 15.43
N ASN A 86 -1.71 -2.17 16.13
CA ASN A 86 -1.69 -3.63 16.07
C ASN A 86 -2.11 -4.15 14.69
N LEU A 87 -3.12 -3.54 14.05
CA LEU A 87 -3.49 -3.88 12.68
C LEU A 87 -2.35 -3.61 11.69
N GLN A 88 -1.62 -2.51 11.87
CA GLN A 88 -0.45 -2.17 11.06
C GLN A 88 0.65 -3.24 11.17
N LEU A 89 0.94 -3.70 12.38
CA LEU A 89 1.94 -4.75 12.64
C LEU A 89 1.55 -6.10 12.04
N LEU A 90 0.26 -6.43 12.07
CA LEU A 90 -0.25 -7.71 11.60
C LEU A 90 -0.43 -7.78 10.08
N PHE A 91 -0.66 -6.65 9.40
CA PHE A 91 -0.99 -6.62 7.98
C PHE A 91 0.05 -5.85 7.16
N ALA A 92 0.07 -4.52 7.24
CA ALA A 92 0.99 -3.69 6.48
C ALA A 92 1.03 -2.29 7.06
N PHE A 93 2.05 -1.51 6.72
CA PHE A 93 2.12 -0.11 7.11
C PHE A 93 0.90 0.69 6.64
N SER A 94 0.57 0.56 5.35
CA SER A 94 -0.53 1.24 4.70
C SER A 94 -1.70 0.30 4.44
N VAL A 95 -2.93 0.81 4.52
CA VAL A 95 -4.15 0.03 4.29
C VAL A 95 -4.39 -0.13 2.78
N PRO A 96 -4.43 -1.36 2.22
CA PRO A 96 -4.73 -1.57 0.82
C PRO A 96 -6.17 -1.17 0.51
N SER A 97 -6.38 -0.11 -0.26
CA SER A 97 -7.72 0.18 -0.79
C SER A 97 -7.98 -0.63 -2.06
N ARG A 98 -9.25 -0.93 -2.34
CA ARG A 98 -9.63 -1.61 -3.59
C ARG A 98 -9.16 -0.84 -4.82
N GLN A 99 -9.31 0.50 -4.79
CA GLN A 99 -8.89 1.39 -5.88
C GLN A 99 -7.39 1.33 -6.13
N ALA A 100 -6.56 1.32 -5.08
CA ALA A 100 -5.11 1.22 -5.22
C ALA A 100 -4.70 -0.14 -5.82
N LEU A 101 -5.30 -1.24 -5.34
CA LEU A 101 -5.08 -2.57 -5.91
C LEU A 101 -5.47 -2.62 -7.40
N ASP A 102 -6.66 -2.13 -7.76
CA ASP A 102 -7.13 -2.12 -9.14
C ASP A 102 -6.21 -1.28 -10.06
N LEU A 103 -5.71 -0.13 -9.57
CA LEU A 103 -4.73 0.68 -10.29
C LEU A 103 -3.42 -0.10 -10.53
N ILE A 104 -2.87 -0.74 -9.49
CA ILE A 104 -1.63 -1.51 -9.58
C ILE A 104 -1.78 -2.68 -10.56
N VAL A 105 -2.87 -3.44 -10.43
CA VAL A 105 -3.18 -4.56 -11.32
C VAL A 105 -3.36 -4.09 -12.77
N GLY A 106 -4.01 -2.94 -12.95
CA GLY A 106 -4.23 -2.32 -14.26
C GLY A 106 -2.95 -1.98 -15.03
N LEU A 107 -1.82 -1.85 -14.33
CA LEU A 107 -0.53 -1.60 -14.96
C LEU A 107 -0.05 -2.80 -15.77
N LYS A 108 -0.53 -4.02 -15.45
CA LYS A 108 -0.23 -5.28 -16.18
C LYS A 108 1.28 -5.51 -16.35
N ARG A 109 2.05 -5.22 -15.30
CA ARG A 109 3.50 -5.37 -15.27
C ARG A 109 3.92 -6.17 -14.04
N PRO A 110 4.98 -6.98 -14.13
CA PRO A 110 5.54 -7.65 -12.96
C PRO A 110 6.14 -6.61 -11.99
N LEU A 111 5.98 -6.86 -10.70
CA LEU A 111 6.39 -5.97 -9.63
C LEU A 111 7.61 -6.54 -8.88
N VAL A 112 8.40 -5.62 -8.34
CA VAL A 112 9.37 -5.87 -7.26
C VAL A 112 9.01 -4.94 -6.10
N SER A 113 8.68 -5.53 -4.97
CA SER A 113 8.40 -4.82 -3.72
C SER A 113 9.63 -4.85 -2.83
N VAL A 114 10.05 -3.69 -2.34
CA VAL A 114 11.15 -3.54 -1.36
C VAL A 114 10.58 -2.84 -0.14
N GLY A 115 10.74 -3.45 1.04
CA GLY A 115 10.04 -3.01 2.25
C GLY A 115 8.64 -3.63 2.37
N ALA A 116 8.49 -4.90 1.96
CA ALA A 116 7.21 -5.61 1.94
C ALA A 116 6.65 -5.94 3.34
N GLY A 117 7.47 -5.84 4.39
CA GLY A 117 7.17 -6.22 5.76
C GLY A 117 6.76 -7.69 5.86
N VAL A 118 5.52 -7.92 6.30
CA VAL A 118 4.93 -9.26 6.35
C VAL A 118 4.31 -9.71 5.01
N GLY A 119 4.33 -8.87 3.97
CA GLY A 119 3.95 -9.24 2.61
C GLY A 119 2.44 -9.19 2.31
N TYR A 120 1.64 -8.41 3.05
CA TYR A 120 0.19 -8.43 2.90
C TYR A 120 -0.32 -7.78 1.60
N TRP A 121 0.28 -6.65 1.17
CA TRP A 121 -0.04 -6.05 -0.12
C TRP A 121 0.25 -7.02 -1.25
N GLU A 122 1.42 -7.63 -1.20
CA GLU A 122 1.93 -8.56 -2.20
C GLU A 122 1.07 -9.84 -2.24
N PHE A 123 0.63 -10.33 -1.09
CA PHE A 123 -0.36 -11.41 -1.00
C PHE A 123 -1.63 -11.06 -1.78
N LEU A 124 -2.25 -9.90 -1.50
CA LEU A 124 -3.47 -9.47 -2.19
C LEU A 124 -3.25 -9.31 -3.70
N LEU A 125 -2.11 -8.74 -4.10
CA LEU A 125 -1.75 -8.59 -5.51
C LEU A 125 -1.58 -9.96 -6.19
N GLN A 126 -0.92 -10.93 -5.54
CA GLN A 126 -0.80 -12.30 -6.08
C GLN A 126 -2.16 -12.99 -6.23
N GLN A 127 -3.13 -12.73 -5.34
CA GLN A 127 -4.51 -13.27 -5.49
C GLN A 127 -5.21 -12.75 -6.75
N THR A 128 -4.78 -11.61 -7.30
CA THR A 128 -5.30 -11.07 -8.56
C THR A 128 -4.53 -11.57 -9.80
N GLY A 129 -3.54 -12.44 -9.61
CA GLY A 129 -2.66 -12.94 -10.68
C GLY A 129 -1.48 -12.02 -11.01
N CYS A 130 -1.22 -11.00 -10.19
CA CYS A 130 -0.05 -10.14 -10.36
C CYS A 130 1.24 -10.92 -10.02
N ASP A 131 2.25 -10.87 -10.89
CA ASP A 131 3.60 -11.38 -10.61
C ASP A 131 4.33 -10.38 -9.70
N VAL A 132 4.56 -10.76 -8.45
CA VAL A 132 5.21 -9.90 -7.44
C VAL A 132 6.35 -10.66 -6.77
N LEU A 133 7.55 -10.07 -6.83
CA LEU A 133 8.67 -10.44 -5.95
C LEU A 133 8.69 -9.52 -4.74
N ALA A 134 8.80 -10.08 -3.54
CA ALA A 134 8.78 -9.32 -2.30
C ALA A 134 10.11 -9.45 -1.56
N PHE A 135 10.66 -8.31 -1.16
CA PHE A 135 11.88 -8.20 -0.37
C PHE A 135 11.67 -7.31 0.85
N ASP A 136 12.31 -7.68 1.94
CA ASP A 136 12.40 -6.83 3.12
C ASP A 136 13.76 -7.04 3.84
N SER A 137 14.31 -5.97 4.38
CA SER A 137 15.57 -5.98 5.15
C SER A 137 15.34 -6.18 6.66
N ASN A 138 14.10 -6.04 7.12
CA ASN A 138 13.70 -6.11 8.51
C ASN A 138 13.63 -7.56 8.99
N GLU A 139 14.40 -7.85 10.04
CA GLU A 139 14.45 -9.16 10.69
C GLU A 139 13.45 -9.26 11.87
N LEU A 140 12.74 -8.17 12.20
CA LEU A 140 11.82 -8.11 13.33
C LEU A 140 10.53 -8.91 13.12
N TYR A 141 10.15 -9.16 11.87
CA TYR A 141 8.93 -9.91 11.56
C TYR A 141 9.21 -11.42 11.52
N PRO A 142 8.70 -12.21 12.48
CA PRO A 142 8.87 -13.66 12.45
C PRO A 142 8.18 -14.26 11.22
N GLU A 143 8.76 -15.34 10.70
CA GLU A 143 8.26 -16.01 9.48
C GLU A 143 6.79 -16.42 9.60
N GLY A 144 6.32 -16.80 10.80
CA GLY A 144 4.93 -17.17 11.07
C GLY A 144 3.91 -16.04 10.85
N LEU A 145 4.34 -14.80 10.64
CA LEU A 145 3.47 -13.68 10.27
C LEU A 145 3.47 -13.36 8.77
N ARG A 146 4.35 -13.97 7.96
CA ARG A 146 4.50 -13.66 6.53
C ARG A 146 3.40 -14.26 5.66
N TYR A 147 2.68 -13.42 4.92
CA TYR A 147 1.56 -13.85 4.07
C TYR A 147 2.03 -14.60 2.82
N ILE A 148 3.22 -14.27 2.33
CA ILE A 148 3.89 -14.90 1.19
C ILE A 148 5.37 -15.11 1.51
N ASP A 149 6.12 -15.71 0.58
CA ASP A 149 7.58 -15.72 0.65
C ASP A 149 8.12 -14.29 0.47
N VAL A 150 8.64 -13.71 1.56
CA VAL A 150 9.32 -12.41 1.57
C VAL A 150 10.80 -12.68 1.76
N LYS A 151 11.59 -12.37 0.73
CA LYS A 151 13.03 -12.63 0.69
C LYS A 151 13.78 -11.52 1.44
N LYS A 152 14.94 -11.86 1.99
CA LYS A 152 15.82 -10.86 2.58
C LYS A 152 16.39 -9.95 1.49
N GLY A 153 16.27 -8.64 1.67
CA GLY A 153 16.90 -7.65 0.78
C GLY A 153 16.32 -6.25 0.93
N GLY A 154 17.15 -5.24 0.67
CA GLY A 154 16.82 -3.82 0.61
C GLY A 154 16.95 -3.25 -0.80
N PRO A 155 17.17 -1.93 -0.95
CA PRO A 155 17.26 -1.26 -2.25
C PRO A 155 18.30 -1.86 -3.23
N GLU A 156 19.33 -2.53 -2.73
CA GLU A 156 20.36 -3.18 -3.53
C GLU A 156 19.82 -4.25 -4.50
N VAL A 157 18.68 -4.88 -4.19
CA VAL A 157 18.07 -5.90 -5.06
C VAL A 157 17.56 -5.33 -6.38
N LEU A 158 17.30 -4.01 -6.43
CA LEU A 158 16.74 -3.34 -7.61
C LEU A 158 17.70 -3.34 -8.81
N VAL A 159 19.01 -3.45 -8.57
CA VAL A 159 20.01 -3.57 -9.63
C VAL A 159 19.76 -4.82 -10.50
N SER A 160 19.27 -5.89 -9.89
CA SER A 160 19.00 -7.18 -10.55
C SER A 160 17.56 -7.33 -11.07
N HIS A 161 16.71 -6.32 -10.84
CA HIS A 161 15.27 -6.38 -11.14
C HIS A 161 14.77 -5.14 -11.90
N GLY A 162 15.64 -4.50 -12.69
CA GLY A 162 15.32 -3.27 -13.43
C GLY A 162 14.24 -3.42 -14.52
N GLU A 163 13.86 -4.65 -14.86
CA GLU A 163 12.76 -4.99 -15.76
C GLU A 163 11.38 -4.93 -15.10
N ARG A 164 11.34 -5.01 -13.75
CA ARG A 164 10.13 -4.96 -12.94
C ARG A 164 9.82 -3.54 -12.50
N VAL A 165 8.56 -3.35 -12.12
CA VAL A 165 8.09 -2.09 -11.54
C VAL A 165 8.43 -2.09 -10.07
N LEU A 166 9.03 -1.01 -9.60
CA LEU A 166 9.20 -0.80 -8.16
C LEU A 166 7.85 -0.47 -7.51
N PHE A 167 7.44 -1.31 -6.57
CA PHE A 167 6.28 -1.09 -5.71
C PHE A 167 6.76 -0.74 -4.29
N LEU A 168 6.31 0.40 -3.77
CA LEU A 168 6.58 0.84 -2.41
C LEU A 168 5.26 1.16 -1.69
N ALA A 169 4.99 0.46 -0.60
CA ALA A 169 3.82 0.65 0.26
C ALA A 169 4.21 0.99 1.71
N TRP A 170 5.36 1.65 1.85
CA TRP A 170 6.00 2.10 3.08
C TRP A 170 6.17 3.62 3.04
N PRO A 171 5.99 4.37 4.15
CA PRO A 171 6.35 5.78 4.20
C PRO A 171 7.79 5.97 4.65
N ASP A 172 8.36 7.09 4.22
CA ASP A 172 9.72 7.54 4.53
C ASP A 172 10.18 7.28 5.97
N ALA A 173 11.49 7.04 6.11
CA ALA A 173 12.17 6.88 7.40
C ALA A 173 12.04 8.12 8.30
N ASP A 174 11.67 9.27 7.73
CA ASP A 174 11.78 10.58 8.36
C ASP A 174 10.41 11.17 8.78
N GLY A 175 9.32 10.41 8.67
CA GLY A 175 8.01 10.81 9.22
C GLY A 175 7.23 11.88 8.45
N GLU A 176 7.76 12.37 7.32
CA GLU A 176 7.10 13.35 6.47
C GLU A 176 6.54 12.66 5.20
N SER A 177 5.24 12.43 5.18
CA SER A 177 4.43 11.97 4.03
C SER A 177 4.31 10.46 3.76
N ILE A 178 3.05 10.00 3.68
CA ILE A 178 2.67 8.73 3.06
C ILE A 178 2.67 8.96 1.55
N VAL A 179 3.64 8.37 0.84
CA VAL A 179 3.59 8.36 -0.63
C VAL A 179 3.66 6.92 -1.12
N LEU A 180 2.58 6.46 -1.74
CA LEU A 180 2.64 5.31 -2.62
C LEU A 180 3.48 5.73 -3.84
N HIS A 181 4.76 5.39 -3.84
CA HIS A 181 5.63 5.60 -4.99
C HIS A 181 5.61 4.34 -5.85
N ILE A 182 4.91 4.40 -6.99
CA ILE A 182 5.13 3.44 -8.06
C ILE A 182 6.10 4.07 -9.05
N VAL A 183 7.33 3.54 -9.11
CA VAL A 183 8.36 4.03 -10.02
C VAL A 183 8.43 3.11 -11.23
N TYR A 184 8.12 3.67 -12.40
CA TYR A 184 8.26 2.99 -13.69
C TYR A 184 9.44 3.59 -14.46
N ARG A 185 10.32 2.72 -14.95
CA ARG A 185 11.24 3.07 -16.05
C ARG A 185 10.58 2.69 -17.36
N LEU A 186 10.29 3.67 -18.22
CA LEU A 186 9.98 3.41 -19.62
C LEU A 186 11.27 2.95 -20.31
N SER A 187 11.38 1.65 -20.59
CA SER A 187 12.40 1.15 -21.49
C SER A 187 11.96 1.46 -22.92
N GLU A 188 12.52 2.52 -23.53
CA GLU A 188 12.46 2.68 -24.98
C GLU A 188 13.08 1.44 -25.65
N PRO A 189 12.49 0.92 -26.75
CA PRO A 189 13.14 -0.12 -27.52
C PRO A 189 14.51 0.37 -27.97
N LEU A 190 15.55 -0.43 -27.71
CA LEU A 190 16.90 -0.21 -28.24
C LEU A 190 16.81 0.02 -29.75
N GLN A 191 16.79 1.29 -30.17
CA GLN A 191 16.94 1.64 -31.57
C GLN A 191 18.26 1.03 -32.02
N ARG A 192 18.18 0.05 -32.94
CA ARG A 192 19.35 -0.61 -33.52
C ARG A 192 20.30 0.49 -33.97
N ARG A 193 21.49 0.51 -33.36
CA ARG A 193 22.55 1.44 -33.78
C ARG A 193 22.81 1.18 -35.25
N ARG A 194 22.47 2.14 -36.12
CA ARG A 194 23.11 2.20 -37.43
C ARG A 194 24.56 2.58 -37.17
N HIS A 195 25.48 1.70 -37.55
CA HIS A 195 26.89 2.04 -37.58
C HIS A 195 27.09 3.18 -38.58
N HIS A 196 27.50 4.34 -38.09
CA HIS A 196 28.15 5.35 -38.91
C HIS A 196 29.66 5.33 -38.62
N PRO A 197 30.51 5.29 -39.66
CA PRO A 197 31.94 5.16 -39.50
C PRO A 197 32.56 6.55 -39.33
N CYS A 198 32.76 6.99 -38.09
CA CYS A 198 33.84 7.94 -37.78
C CYS A 198 34.10 7.97 -36.28
N GLY A 199 35.33 7.61 -35.88
CA GLY A 199 35.75 7.55 -34.49
C GLY A 199 35.83 8.94 -33.86
N ARG A 200 34.86 9.27 -32.99
CA ARG A 200 35.03 10.21 -31.88
C ARG A 200 34.26 9.71 -30.67
N THR A 201 34.99 9.41 -29.60
CA THR A 201 34.46 9.03 -28.29
C THR A 201 33.90 10.29 -27.63
N VAL A 202 32.58 10.45 -27.62
CA VAL A 202 31.90 11.49 -26.82
C VAL A 202 31.62 10.90 -25.45
N ARG A 203 32.21 11.47 -24.38
CA ARG A 203 31.82 11.19 -22.99
C ARG A 203 30.33 11.45 -22.85
N ARG A 204 29.57 10.44 -22.43
CA ARG A 204 28.14 10.59 -22.14
C ARG A 204 28.01 11.10 -20.70
N ASP A 205 27.71 12.38 -20.57
CA ASP A 205 27.04 12.88 -19.38
C ASP A 205 25.66 12.23 -19.33
N SER A 206 25.38 11.56 -18.22
CA SER A 206 24.11 10.87 -17.97
C SER A 206 23.00 11.88 -17.80
N VAL A 207 22.20 12.08 -18.85
CA VAL A 207 20.91 12.78 -18.74
C VAL A 207 19.95 11.83 -18.01
N VAL A 208 19.72 12.07 -16.73
CA VAL A 208 18.61 11.48 -15.97
C VAL A 208 17.32 12.08 -16.53
N GLN A 209 16.60 11.33 -17.37
CA GLN A 209 15.31 11.78 -17.93
C GLN A 209 14.14 11.22 -17.12
N SER A 210 13.30 12.17 -16.67
CA SER A 210 12.03 12.11 -15.93
C SER A 210 11.55 10.77 -15.35
N LEU A 211 11.57 10.70 -14.01
CA LEU A 211 10.76 9.77 -13.22
C LEU A 211 9.29 10.20 -13.32
N GLY A 212 8.41 9.32 -13.82
CA GLY A 212 6.97 9.52 -13.69
C GLY A 212 6.53 9.09 -12.30
N THR A 213 6.07 10.02 -11.46
CA THR A 213 5.45 9.73 -10.16
C THR A 213 3.94 9.85 -10.30
N VAL A 214 3.21 8.77 -10.00
CA VAL A 214 1.75 8.84 -9.84
C VAL A 214 1.47 9.17 -8.37
N HIS A 215 1.13 10.42 -8.08
CA HIS A 215 0.62 10.80 -6.77
C HIS A 215 -0.86 10.45 -6.68
N VAL A 216 -1.21 9.47 -5.84
CA VAL A 216 -2.59 9.29 -5.41
C VAL A 216 -2.88 10.33 -4.33
N GLN A 217 -3.35 11.51 -4.74
CA GLN A 217 -3.84 12.52 -3.80
C GLN A 217 -5.16 12.04 -3.17
N ARG A 218 -5.28 12.29 -1.86
CA ARG A 218 -6.51 12.11 -1.09
C ARG A 218 -7.60 12.97 -1.74
N VAL A 219 -8.67 12.34 -2.23
CA VAL A 219 -9.89 13.08 -2.58
C VAL A 219 -10.52 13.52 -1.27
N SER A 220 -10.33 14.78 -0.90
CA SER A 220 -11.16 15.43 0.10
C SER A 220 -12.56 15.55 -0.49
N ALA A 221 -13.54 14.92 0.16
CA ALA A 221 -14.93 15.22 -0.11
C ALA A 221 -15.16 16.69 0.25
N GLN A 222 -15.29 17.56 -0.75
CA GLN A 222 -15.82 18.90 -0.55
C GLN A 222 -17.31 18.76 -0.24
N SER A 223 -17.66 19.00 1.01
CA SER A 223 -19.04 19.24 1.44
C SER A 223 -19.52 20.57 0.85
N GLY A 224 -20.43 20.48 -0.11
CA GLY A 224 -21.34 21.57 -0.47
C GLY A 224 -22.68 21.41 0.26
#